data_AF-A0AAV0AQ88-F1
#
_entry.id   AF-A0AAV0AQ88-F1
#
_cell.length_a   1.000
_cell.length_b   1.000
_cell.length_c   1.000
_cell.angle_alpha   90.00
_cell.angle_beta   90.00
_cell.angle_gamma   90.00
#
_symmetry.space_group_name_H-M   'P 1'
#
loop_
_entity.id
_entity.type
_entity.pdbx_description
1 polymer ?
#
loop_
_entity_poly.entity_id
_entity_poly.type
_entity_poly.pdbx_seq_one_letter_code
_entity_poly.pdbx_strand_id
1 'polypeptide(L)'
;MNSGYAGRSNLPENLKKLFRSMAMTRPNRELISQVMLFSQGFQTAETLASKVLPFFSSCSDQLSRQPHYDIGLRALKAVLISAGHLKRA
;
A
#
# COMPACT_ATOMS: atom_id res chain seq x y z
N MET A 1 -5.91 9.61 13.39
CA MET A 1 -6.25 10.67 12.41
C MET A 1 -5.04 10.96 11.55
N ASN A 2 -5.21 11.33 10.28
CA ASN A 2 -4.09 11.72 9.42
C ASN A 2 -3.66 13.15 9.78
N SER A 3 -2.63 13.26 10.62
CA SER A 3 -2.05 14.54 11.03
C SER A 3 -1.60 15.33 9.79
N GLY A 4 -1.95 16.62 9.72
CA GLY A 4 -1.55 17.50 8.61
C GLY A 4 -2.40 17.38 7.34
N TYR A 5 -3.46 16.57 7.33
CA TYR A 5 -4.41 16.56 6.20
C TYR A 5 -5.22 17.85 6.19
N ALA A 6 -5.14 18.61 5.09
CA ALA A 6 -5.76 19.92 4.96
C ALA A 6 -7.28 19.89 5.21
N GLY A 7 -7.81 20.96 5.80
CA GLY A 7 -9.25 21.12 6.05
C GLY A 7 -9.80 20.36 7.25
N ARG A 8 -8.95 19.80 8.13
CA ARG A 8 -9.38 19.11 9.36
C ARG A 8 -9.00 19.89 10.61
N SER A 9 -9.95 20.05 11.53
CA SER A 9 -9.71 20.60 12.86
C SER A 9 -8.98 19.59 13.75
N ASN A 10 -8.16 20.10 14.67
CA ASN A 10 -7.49 19.27 15.67
C ASN A 10 -8.48 18.73 16.70
N LEU A 11 -8.22 17.51 17.20
CA LEU A 11 -9.01 16.93 18.28
C LEU A 11 -8.77 17.71 19.59
N PRO A 12 -9.81 18.05 20.36
CA PRO A 12 -9.68 18.66 21.69
C PRO A 12 -8.86 17.79 22.66
N GLU A 13 -8.11 18.42 23.56
CA GLU A 13 -7.20 17.72 24.49
C GLU A 13 -7.91 16.76 25.46
N ASN A 14 -9.11 17.10 25.91
CA ASN A 14 -9.93 16.22 26.75
C ASN A 14 -10.31 14.92 26.03
N LEU A 15 -10.64 14.99 24.73
CA LEU A 15 -10.96 13.82 23.92
C LEU A 15 -9.72 13.02 23.56
N LYS A 16 -8.58 13.68 23.27
CA LYS A 16 -7.31 12.97 22.99
C LYS A 16 -6.91 12.04 24.14
N LYS A 17 -7.12 12.45 25.39
CA LYS A 17 -6.80 11.65 26.58
C LYS A 17 -7.57 10.34 26.67
N LEU A 18 -8.74 10.23 26.02
CA LEU A 18 -9.55 9.01 26.02
C LEU A 18 -9.02 7.92 25.09
N PHE A 19 -8.09 8.25 24.18
CA PHE A 19 -7.59 7.33 23.16
C PHE A 19 -6.08 7.15 23.25
N ARG A 20 -5.63 5.91 23.12
CA ARG A 20 -4.21 5.62 22.91
C ARG A 20 -3.84 5.87 21.45
N SER A 21 -2.82 6.70 21.21
CA SER A 21 -2.31 6.94 19.87
C SER A 21 -1.51 5.74 19.36
N MET A 22 -1.66 5.44 18.08
CA MET A 22 -0.94 4.38 17.36
C MET A 22 -0.47 4.95 16.03
N ALA A 23 0.81 4.76 15.70
CA ALA A 23 1.40 5.24 14.45
C ALA A 23 1.45 4.11 13.43
N MET A 24 0.87 4.33 12.25
CA MET A 24 0.86 3.36 11.13
C MET A 24 1.41 4.05 9.88
N THR A 25 2.70 4.40 9.90
CA THR A 25 3.34 5.24 8.86
C THR A 25 3.79 4.45 7.64
N ARG A 26 4.29 3.23 7.82
CA ARG A 26 4.83 2.40 6.72
C ARG A 26 4.36 0.95 6.87
N PRO A 27 3.52 0.44 5.96
CA PRO A 27 3.19 -0.98 5.92
C PRO A 27 4.33 -1.79 5.30
N ASN A 28 4.46 -3.06 5.69
CA ASN A 28 5.36 -3.99 5.01
C ASN A 28 4.74 -4.44 3.68
N ARG A 29 5.13 -3.77 2.59
CA ARG A 29 4.57 -4.03 1.24
C ARG A 29 4.95 -5.42 0.71
N GLU A 30 6.07 -5.99 1.16
CA GLU A 30 6.60 -7.27 0.68
C GLU A 30 5.83 -8.45 1.21
N LEU A 31 5.66 -8.49 2.53
CA LEU A 31 4.86 -9.54 3.15
C LEU A 31 3.41 -9.50 2.65
N ILE A 32 2.85 -8.29 2.48
CA ILE A 32 1.48 -8.13 1.96
C ILE A 32 1.37 -8.67 0.52
N SER A 33 2.30 -8.31 -0.37
CA SER A 33 2.23 -8.75 -1.77
C SER A 33 2.45 -10.26 -1.90
N GLN A 34 3.39 -10.83 -1.13
CA GLN A 34 3.66 -12.26 -1.09
C GLN A 34 2.44 -13.06 -0.62
N VAL A 35 1.82 -12.68 0.50
CA VAL A 35 0.61 -13.36 1.02
C VAL A 35 -0.55 -13.25 0.03
N MET A 36 -0.73 -12.07 -0.59
CA MET A 36 -1.78 -11.90 -1.60
C MET A 36 -1.57 -12.81 -2.81
N LEU A 37 -0.35 -12.89 -3.35
CA LEU A 37 -0.02 -13.78 -4.47
C LEU A 37 -0.18 -15.26 -4.09
N PHE A 38 0.23 -15.65 -2.89
CA PHE A 38 -0.01 -17.01 -2.40
C PHE A 38 -1.50 -17.34 -2.31
N SER A 39 -2.32 -16.40 -1.81
CA SER A 39 -3.77 -16.59 -1.72
C SER A 39 -4.46 -16.79 -3.07
N GLN A 40 -3.83 -16.32 -4.16
CA GLN A 40 -4.27 -16.51 -5.54
C GLN A 40 -3.62 -17.75 -6.21
N GLY A 41 -2.87 -18.53 -5.43
CA GLY A 41 -2.27 -19.80 -5.82
C GLY A 41 -0.96 -19.68 -6.62
N PHE A 42 -0.31 -18.51 -6.68
CA PHE A 42 0.98 -18.40 -7.36
C PHE A 42 2.06 -19.16 -6.57
N GLN A 43 2.68 -20.17 -7.19
CA GLN A 43 3.71 -20.99 -6.52
C GLN A 43 5.00 -20.21 -6.27
N THR A 44 5.36 -19.29 -7.18
CA THR A 44 6.55 -18.43 -7.10
C THR A 44 6.24 -17.05 -6.50
N ALA A 45 5.24 -16.96 -5.61
CA ALA A 45 4.75 -15.70 -5.02
C ALA A 45 5.86 -14.86 -4.37
N GLU A 46 6.81 -15.49 -3.69
CA GLU A 46 7.96 -14.82 -3.05
C GLU A 46 8.86 -14.12 -4.08
N THR A 47 9.25 -14.85 -5.14
CA THR A 47 10.08 -14.29 -6.22
C THR A 47 9.35 -13.21 -7.01
N LEU A 48 8.03 -13.31 -7.15
CA LEU A 48 7.21 -12.29 -7.81
C LEU A 48 7.10 -11.03 -6.95
N ALA A 49 6.83 -11.18 -5.65
CA ALA A 49 6.76 -10.08 -4.70
C ALA A 49 8.08 -9.27 -4.67
N SER A 50 9.22 -9.96 -4.63
CA SER A 50 10.54 -9.31 -4.61
C SER A 50 10.88 -8.54 -5.89
N LYS A 51 10.22 -8.85 -7.02
CA LYS A 51 10.38 -8.12 -8.29
C LYS A 51 9.39 -6.97 -8.47
N VAL A 52 8.14 -7.16 -8.06
CA VAL A 52 7.08 -6.16 -8.23
C VAL A 52 7.33 -4.93 -7.35
N LEU A 53 7.89 -5.10 -6.15
CA LEU A 53 8.12 -3.98 -5.24
C LEU A 53 9.20 -3.01 -5.72
N PRO A 54 10.41 -3.44 -6.12
CA PRO A 54 11.39 -2.56 -6.74
C PRO A 54 10.80 -1.84 -7.95
N PHE A 55 10.02 -2.53 -8.79
CA PHE A 55 9.35 -1.90 -9.93
C PHE A 55 8.45 -0.74 -9.50
N PHE A 56 7.56 -0.95 -8.52
CA PHE A 56 6.71 0.12 -7.99
C PHE A 56 7.51 1.27 -7.35
N SER A 57 8.64 0.97 -6.69
CA SER A 57 9.53 2.00 -6.15
C SER A 57 10.18 2.80 -7.27
N SER A 58 10.75 2.13 -8.26
CA SER A 58 11.40 2.76 -9.42
C SER A 58 10.42 3.61 -10.21
N CYS A 59 9.17 3.19 -10.39
CA CYS A 59 8.14 4.04 -10.99
C CYS A 59 7.91 5.33 -10.19
N SER A 60 7.90 5.26 -8.87
CA SER A 60 7.74 6.44 -8.02
C SER A 60 8.94 7.39 -8.09
N ASP A 61 10.15 6.85 -8.29
CA ASP A 61 11.40 7.61 -8.28
C ASP A 61 11.78 8.17 -9.65
N GLN A 62 11.51 7.42 -10.72
CA GLN A 62 11.95 7.71 -12.08
C GLN A 62 10.91 8.45 -12.93
N LEU A 63 9.61 8.29 -12.64
CA LEU A 63 8.56 8.98 -13.41
C LEU A 63 8.49 10.46 -13.04
N SER A 64 7.93 11.25 -13.96
CA SER A 64 7.66 12.66 -13.71
C SER A 64 6.70 12.83 -12.53
N ARG A 65 6.95 13.86 -11.70
CA ARG A 65 6.10 14.16 -10.54
C ARG A 65 4.80 14.80 -11.01
N GLN A 66 3.74 14.00 -11.13
CA GLN A 66 2.40 14.45 -11.50
C GLN A 66 1.40 14.13 -10.37
N PRO A 67 0.45 15.04 -10.07
CA PRO A 67 -0.47 14.87 -8.95
C PRO A 67 -1.48 13.73 -9.14
N HIS A 68 -1.71 13.30 -10.38
CA HIS A 68 -2.64 12.23 -10.72
C HIS A 68 -2.00 10.83 -10.70
N TYR A 69 -0.68 10.72 -10.51
CA TYR A 69 -0.02 9.42 -10.35
C TYR A 69 -0.17 8.92 -8.90
N ASP A 70 -0.76 7.74 -8.75
CA ASP A 70 -0.86 7.01 -7.47
C ASP A 70 -0.17 5.65 -7.59
N ILE A 71 1.02 5.54 -6.99
CA ILE A 71 1.85 4.31 -6.95
C ILE A 71 1.87 3.72 -5.52
N GLY A 72 0.85 4.08 -4.72
CA GLY A 72 0.70 3.64 -3.34
C GLY A 72 0.32 2.17 -3.17
N LEU A 73 0.12 1.75 -1.92
CA LEU A 73 -0.25 0.36 -1.58
C LEU A 73 -1.63 -0.02 -2.13
N ARG A 74 -2.55 0.94 -2.28
CA ARG A 74 -3.88 0.72 -2.87
C ARG A 74 -3.77 0.32 -4.35
N ALA A 75 -2.95 1.02 -5.13
CA ALA A 75 -2.68 0.68 -6.51
C ALA A 75 -2.04 -0.71 -6.64
N LEU A 76 -1.04 -1.00 -5.80
CA LEU A 76 -0.41 -2.33 -5.74
C LEU A 76 -1.44 -3.44 -5.47
N LYS A 77 -2.31 -3.27 -4.48
CA LYS A 77 -3.38 -4.24 -4.16
C LYS A 77 -4.28 -4.51 -5.36
N ALA A 78 -4.69 -3.46 -6.09
CA ALA A 78 -5.55 -3.60 -7.26
C ALA A 78 -4.90 -4.41 -8.39
N VAL A 79 -3.61 -4.16 -8.65
CA VAL A 79 -2.83 -4.93 -9.64
C VAL A 79 -2.74 -6.40 -9.26
N LEU A 80 -2.43 -6.70 -8.00
CA LEU A 80 -2.36 -8.09 -7.52
C LEU A 80 -3.71 -8.78 -7.63
N ILE A 81 -4.82 -8.13 -7.27
CA ILE A 81 -6.17 -8.69 -7.44
C ILE A 81 -6.44 -9.02 -8.91
N SER A 82 -6.16 -8.07 -9.81
CA SER A 82 -6.34 -8.25 -11.24
C SER A 82 -5.54 -9.44 -11.79
N ALA A 83 -4.27 -9.58 -11.39
CA ALA A 83 -3.43 -10.72 -11.77
C ALA A 83 -4.04 -12.07 -11.35
N GLY A 84 -4.62 -12.14 -10.15
CA GLY A 84 -5.33 -13.32 -9.68
C GLY A 84 -6.65 -13.61 -10.39
N HIS A 85 -7.32 -12.61 -10.95
CA HIS A 85 -8.46 -12.82 -11.84
C HIS A 85 -8.00 -13.37 -13.19
N LEU A 86 -6.95 -12.78 -13.78
CA LEU A 86 -6.39 -13.23 -15.06
C LEU A 86 -5.93 -14.69 -15.02
N LYS A 87 -5.35 -15.12 -13.90
CA LYS A 87 -4.89 -16.52 -13.75
C LYS A 87 -6.04 -17.54 -13.68
N ARG A 88 -7.22 -17.11 -13.21
CA ARG A 88 -8.40 -17.99 -13.05
C ARG A 88 -9.26 -18.04 -14.32
N ALA A 89 -9.10 -17.06 -15.20
CA ALA A 89 -9.70 -17.05 -16.53
C ALA A 89 -8.99 -18.06 -17.43
#